data_AF-A0A7S3XZT9-F1
#
_entry.id   AF-A0A7S3XZT9-F1
#
_cell.length_a   1.000
_cell.length_b   1.000
_cell.length_c   1.000
_cell.angle_alpha   90.00
_cell.angle_beta   90.00
_cell.angle_gamma   90.00
#
_symmetry.space_group_name_H-M   'P 1'
#
loop_
_entity.id
_entity.type
_entity.pdbx_description
1 polymer ?
#
loop_
_entity_poly.entity_id
_entity_poly.type
_entity_poly.pdbx_seq_one_letter_code
_entity_poly.pdbx_strand_id
1 'polypeptide(L)'
;YSVVRAQGFLGDGAGAGGKAAAAEERVVLDYPTQRRALLPLVAWAFALHFQGAAFRGSYERYLADPEGEAPALPGLHAASAGLKALVTGALHAGIETCRRMCGGHGYAQSSGLWELHNDTLAFVTLEGTQQVLEPQTARHLLRARAAARKGKPVEDPLARYLATAAAAAGGG
;
A
#
# COMPACT_ATOMS: atom_id res chain seq x y z
N TYR A 1 21.12 -4.39 0.38
CA TYR A 1 21.45 -5.04 -0.91
C TYR A 1 21.70 -4.04 -2.02
N SER A 2 20.69 -3.27 -2.48
CA SER A 2 20.80 -2.43 -3.69
C SER A 2 21.87 -1.33 -3.67
N VAL A 3 22.27 -0.86 -2.48
CA VAL A 3 23.35 0.14 -2.30
C VAL A 3 24.75 -0.49 -2.28
N VAL A 4 24.85 -1.82 -2.17
CA VAL A 4 26.12 -2.55 -2.08
C VAL A 4 26.39 -3.35 -3.36
N ARG A 5 25.34 -3.93 -3.95
CA ARG A 5 25.47 -4.69 -5.19
C ARG A 5 25.85 -3.75 -6.32
N ALA A 6 27.06 -3.87 -6.84
CA ALA A 6 27.47 -3.29 -8.10
C ALA A 6 27.19 -4.30 -9.22
N GLN A 7 26.63 -3.83 -10.34
CA GLN A 7 26.44 -4.63 -11.54
C GLN A 7 26.14 -3.74 -12.75
N GLY A 8 26.94 -3.87 -13.80
CA GLY A 8 26.79 -3.14 -15.05
C GLY A 8 27.47 -1.77 -15.04
N PHE A 9 27.59 -1.19 -16.24
CA PHE A 9 28.25 0.09 -16.49
C PHE A 9 27.30 1.03 -17.23
N LEU A 10 27.25 2.31 -16.85
CA LEU A 10 26.57 3.35 -17.63
C LEU A 10 27.66 4.12 -18.37
N GLY A 11 27.72 3.98 -19.70
CA GLY A 11 28.64 4.74 -20.52
C GLY A 11 27.91 5.46 -21.64
N ASP A 12 27.97 6.78 -21.64
CA ASP A 12 27.93 7.53 -22.89
C ASP A 12 29.28 7.27 -23.58
N GLY A 13 29.37 6.22 -24.41
CA GLY A 13 30.58 5.96 -25.21
C GLY A 13 31.11 4.53 -25.24
N ALA A 14 30.26 3.50 -25.31
CA ALA A 14 30.70 2.18 -25.78
C ALA A 14 30.90 2.21 -27.31
N GLY A 15 31.91 2.94 -27.77
CA GLY A 15 32.37 2.97 -29.15
C GLY A 15 33.89 2.80 -29.18
N ALA A 16 34.33 1.65 -29.68
CA ALA A 16 35.66 1.38 -30.26
C ALA A 16 36.92 1.65 -29.41
N GLY A 17 37.55 0.56 -28.94
CA GLY A 17 38.98 0.35 -29.20
C GLY A 17 40.04 1.16 -28.44
N GLY A 18 39.70 1.85 -27.35
CA GLY A 18 40.68 2.50 -26.47
C GLY A 18 40.64 1.89 -25.07
N LYS A 19 41.80 1.61 -24.45
CA LYS A 19 41.93 1.09 -23.08
C LYS A 19 41.00 1.86 -22.13
N ALA A 20 39.86 1.26 -21.80
CA ALA A 20 38.97 1.78 -20.77
C ALA A 20 39.75 1.75 -19.46
N ALA A 21 40.06 2.93 -18.90
CA ALA A 21 40.33 3.03 -17.48
C ALA A 21 39.21 2.26 -16.77
N ALA A 22 39.56 1.32 -15.88
CA ALA A 22 38.65 0.38 -15.24
C ALA A 22 37.34 1.09 -14.85
N ALA A 23 36.31 0.96 -15.67
CA ALA A 23 35.04 1.59 -15.40
C ALA A 23 34.51 0.93 -14.13
N GLU A 24 34.26 1.70 -13.08
CA GLU A 24 33.75 1.16 -11.83
C GLU A 24 32.31 0.65 -12.08
N GLU A 25 32.02 -0.57 -11.65
CA GLU A 25 30.66 -1.10 -11.74
C GLU A 25 29.73 -0.25 -10.88
N ARG A 26 28.57 0.10 -11.43
CA ARG A 26 27.63 0.97 -10.75
C ARG A 26 26.77 0.18 -9.77
N VAL A 27 26.49 0.76 -8.61
CA VAL A 27 25.52 0.19 -7.65
C VAL A 27 24.14 0.09 -8.28
N VAL A 28 23.45 -1.02 -8.07
CA VAL A 28 22.17 -1.31 -8.73
C VAL A 28 21.08 -0.31 -8.35
N LEU A 29 21.14 0.32 -7.17
CA LEU A 29 20.20 1.37 -6.78
C LEU A 29 20.25 2.59 -7.70
N ASP A 30 21.32 2.79 -8.46
CA ASP A 30 21.42 3.95 -9.32
C ASP A 30 20.60 3.87 -10.61
N TYR A 31 20.21 2.66 -10.99
CA TYR A 31 19.37 2.49 -12.17
C TYR A 31 17.95 3.01 -11.90
N PRO A 32 17.37 3.84 -12.80
CA PRO A 32 16.02 4.33 -12.65
C PRO A 32 14.97 3.21 -12.50
N THR A 33 15.21 2.06 -13.13
CA THR A 33 14.37 0.86 -12.99
C THR A 33 14.34 0.35 -11.54
N GLN A 34 15.50 0.22 -10.90
CA GLN A 34 15.61 -0.18 -9.48
C GLN A 34 14.93 0.83 -8.55
N ARG A 35 15.14 2.14 -8.79
CA ARG A 35 14.53 3.21 -7.97
C ARG A 35 13.02 3.26 -8.12
N ARG A 36 12.51 3.16 -9.35
CA ARG A 36 11.07 3.15 -9.64
C ARG A 36 10.37 1.94 -9.03
N ALA A 37 11.06 0.81 -8.90
CA ALA A 37 10.52 -0.36 -8.24
C ALA A 37 10.52 -0.23 -6.70
N LEU A 38 11.61 0.27 -6.10
CA LEU A 38 11.81 0.23 -4.64
C LEU A 38 11.34 1.48 -3.90
N LEU A 39 11.61 2.69 -4.42
CA LEU A 39 11.31 3.93 -3.69
C LEU A 39 9.81 4.13 -3.42
N PRO A 40 8.89 3.78 -4.35
CA PRO A 40 7.46 3.81 -4.05
C PRO A 40 7.08 2.86 -2.91
N LEU A 41 7.71 1.69 -2.80
CA LEU A 41 7.43 0.74 -1.71
C LEU A 41 7.85 1.29 -0.36
N VAL A 42 8.96 2.04 -0.29
CA VAL A 42 9.37 2.76 0.91
C VAL A 42 8.32 3.82 1.28
N ALA A 43 7.87 4.62 0.31
CA ALA A 43 6.82 5.60 0.55
C ALA A 43 5.51 4.95 1.05
N TRP A 44 5.12 3.82 0.45
CA TRP A 44 3.98 3.01 0.90
C TRP A 44 4.15 2.53 2.34
N ALA A 45 5.32 2.02 2.73
CA ALA A 45 5.56 1.56 4.09
C ALA A 45 5.31 2.66 5.13
N PHE A 46 5.79 3.88 4.88
CA PHE A 46 5.53 5.04 5.75
C PHE A 46 4.07 5.47 5.74
N ALA A 47 3.44 5.55 4.56
CA ALA A 47 2.04 5.92 4.44
C ALA A 47 1.14 4.94 5.21
N LEU A 48 1.38 3.64 5.07
CA LEU A 48 0.63 2.59 5.78
C LEU A 48 0.88 2.61 7.29
N HIS A 49 2.11 2.91 7.72
CA HIS A 49 2.43 3.06 9.14
C HIS A 49 1.61 4.18 9.79
N PHE A 50 1.59 5.37 9.18
CA PHE A 50 0.81 6.49 9.70
C PHE A 50 -0.69 6.24 9.60
N GLN A 51 -1.16 5.61 8.52
CA GLN A 51 -2.56 5.22 8.38
C GLN A 51 -3.00 4.24 9.47
N GLY A 52 -2.15 3.27 9.84
CA GLY A 52 -2.40 2.35 10.93
C GLY A 52 -2.50 3.06 12.28
N ALA A 53 -1.60 4.00 12.55
CA ALA A 53 -1.65 4.82 13.76
C ALA A 53 -2.91 5.69 13.82
N ALA A 54 -3.29 6.33 12.72
CA ALA A 54 -4.50 7.14 12.62
C ALA A 54 -5.77 6.30 12.81
N PHE A 55 -5.85 5.12 12.19
CA PHE A 55 -6.98 4.21 12.36
C PHE A 55 -7.11 3.73 13.80
N ARG A 56 -6.00 3.32 14.42
CA ARG A 56 -5.97 2.91 15.82
C ARG A 56 -6.47 4.02 16.75
N GLY A 57 -6.04 5.27 16.54
CA GLY A 57 -6.55 6.41 17.30
C GLY A 57 -8.05 6.65 17.12
N SER A 58 -8.61 6.43 15.92
CA SER A 58 -10.07 6.50 15.71
C SER A 58 -10.82 5.39 16.43
N TYR A 59 -10.26 4.19 16.45
CA TYR A 59 -10.85 3.04 17.16
C TYR A 59 -10.80 3.23 18.68
N GLU A 60 -9.68 3.70 19.22
CA GLU A 60 -9.52 4.02 20.65
C GLU A 60 -10.52 5.11 21.10
N ARG A 61 -10.74 6.15 20.28
CA ARG A 61 -11.77 7.18 20.56
C ARG A 61 -13.18 6.60 20.59
N TYR A 62 -13.52 5.70 19.66
CA TYR A 62 -14.82 5.02 19.68
C TYR A 62 -15.02 4.15 20.92
N LEU A 63 -13.98 3.45 21.37
CA LEU A 63 -14.05 2.65 22.60
C LEU A 63 -14.21 3.53 23.85
N ALA A 64 -13.62 4.72 23.87
CA ALA A 64 -13.72 5.66 24.98
C ALA A 64 -15.09 6.37 25.03
N ASP A 65 -15.63 6.73 23.88
CA ASP A 65 -16.93 7.41 23.76
C ASP A 65 -17.66 6.96 22.48
N PRO A 66 -18.51 5.91 22.57
CA PRO A 66 -19.25 5.39 21.42
C PRO A 66 -20.32 6.34 20.88
N GLU A 67 -20.80 7.29 21.69
CA GLU A 67 -21.82 8.29 21.31
C GLU A 67 -21.20 9.62 20.84
N GLY A 68 -19.88 9.76 20.97
CA GLY A 68 -19.12 10.94 20.58
C GLY A 68 -18.91 11.09 19.07
N GLU A 69 -17.92 11.90 18.70
CA GLU A 69 -17.65 12.23 17.28
C GLU A 69 -16.87 11.15 16.51
N ALA A 70 -16.47 10.06 17.17
CA ALA A 70 -15.75 8.97 16.51
C ALA A 70 -16.63 8.29 15.44
N PRO A 71 -16.05 7.75 14.35
CA PRO A 71 -16.83 6.96 13.41
C PRO A 71 -17.52 5.80 14.13
N ALA A 72 -18.82 5.63 13.89
CA ALA A 72 -19.58 4.54 14.47
C ALA A 72 -19.04 3.18 14.00
N LEU A 73 -19.35 2.12 14.77
CA LEU A 73 -18.87 0.76 14.51
C LEU A 73 -19.05 0.27 13.07
N PRO A 74 -20.16 0.53 12.35
CA PRO A 74 -20.28 0.14 10.94
C PRO A 74 -19.25 0.82 10.03
N GLY A 75 -18.96 2.11 10.26
CA GLY A 75 -17.95 2.87 9.52
C GLY A 75 -16.53 2.39 9.83
N LEU A 76 -16.23 2.16 11.11
CA LEU A 76 -14.95 1.57 11.53
C LEU A 76 -14.73 0.17 10.95
N HIS A 77 -15.78 -0.67 10.94
CA HIS A 77 -15.72 -1.99 10.35
C HIS A 77 -15.43 -1.91 8.85
N ALA A 78 -16.19 -1.10 8.09
CA ALA A 78 -15.96 -0.92 6.67
C ALA A 78 -14.55 -0.39 6.36
N ALA A 79 -14.06 0.58 7.14
CA ALA A 79 -12.71 1.11 7.02
C ALA A 79 -11.64 0.05 7.33
N SER A 80 -11.80 -0.74 8.40
CA SER A 80 -10.87 -1.83 8.75
C SER A 80 -10.82 -2.91 7.66
N ALA A 81 -11.98 -3.30 7.11
CA ALA A 81 -12.07 -4.29 6.05
C ALA A 81 -11.32 -3.83 4.79
N GLY A 82 -11.55 -2.59 4.36
CA GLY A 82 -10.88 -1.99 3.21
C GLY A 82 -9.38 -1.82 3.44
N LEU A 83 -8.97 -1.33 4.61
CA LEU A 83 -7.56 -1.15 4.96
C LEU A 83 -6.82 -2.49 5.00
N LYS A 84 -7.41 -3.52 5.62
CA LYS A 84 -6.82 -4.87 5.66
C LYS A 84 -6.60 -5.40 4.26
N ALA A 85 -7.63 -5.35 3.40
CA ALA A 85 -7.55 -5.79 2.01
C ALA A 85 -6.42 -5.08 1.25
N LEU A 86 -6.38 -3.74 1.33
CA LEU A 86 -5.37 -2.93 0.65
C LEU A 86 -3.96 -3.19 1.16
N VAL A 87 -3.76 -3.13 2.48
CA VAL A 87 -2.45 -3.25 3.14
C VAL A 87 -1.85 -4.62 2.87
N THR A 88 -2.62 -5.68 3.03
CA THR A 88 -2.11 -7.05 2.90
C THR A 88 -1.79 -7.41 1.45
N GLY A 89 -2.61 -6.97 0.49
CA GLY A 89 -2.32 -7.10 -0.93
C GLY A 89 -1.07 -6.30 -1.35
N ALA A 90 -0.94 -5.05 -0.90
CA ALA A 90 0.23 -4.22 -1.17
C ALA A 90 1.52 -4.79 -0.54
N LEU A 91 1.43 -5.33 0.68
CA LEU A 91 2.54 -5.96 1.39
C LEU A 91 3.10 -7.14 0.61
N HIS A 92 2.25 -8.07 0.17
CA HIS A 92 2.67 -9.25 -0.59
C HIS A 92 3.32 -8.88 -1.92
N ALA A 93 2.67 -7.99 -2.68
CA ALA A 93 3.21 -7.51 -3.95
C ALA A 93 4.53 -6.75 -3.77
N GLY A 94 4.65 -6.01 -2.66
CA GLY A 94 5.86 -5.28 -2.28
C GLY A 94 7.02 -6.22 -1.93
N ILE A 95 6.79 -7.22 -1.08
CA ILE A 95 7.82 -8.21 -0.70
C ILE A 95 8.33 -8.94 -1.95
N GLU A 96 7.43 -9.40 -2.83
CA GLU A 96 7.84 -10.08 -4.06
C GLU A 96 8.60 -9.15 -5.02
N THR A 97 8.26 -7.87 -5.06
CA THR A 97 9.03 -6.88 -5.82
C THR A 97 10.42 -6.70 -5.23
N CYS A 98 10.56 -6.53 -3.91
CA CYS A 98 11.85 -6.48 -3.23
C CYS A 98 12.70 -7.72 -3.52
N ARG A 99 12.08 -8.92 -3.48
CA ARG A 99 12.73 -10.19 -3.78
C ARG A 99 13.31 -10.22 -5.18
N ARG A 100 12.53 -9.83 -6.19
CA ARG A 100 12.99 -9.76 -7.58
C ARG A 100 14.07 -8.71 -7.79
N MET A 101 13.99 -7.57 -7.09
CA MET A 101 15.00 -6.50 -7.16
C MET A 101 16.32 -6.88 -6.49
N CYS A 102 16.36 -7.97 -5.72
CA CYS A 102 17.59 -8.59 -5.24
C CYS A 102 18.21 -9.59 -6.24
N GLY A 103 17.59 -9.81 -7.41
CA GLY A 103 18.05 -10.80 -8.39
C GLY A 103 18.09 -12.22 -7.81
N GLY A 104 19.06 -13.03 -8.25
CA GLY A 104 19.23 -14.41 -7.76
C GLY A 104 19.44 -14.50 -6.24
N HIS A 105 20.09 -13.50 -5.63
CA HIS A 105 20.27 -13.45 -4.18
C HIS A 105 18.94 -13.29 -3.42
N GLY A 106 17.91 -12.71 -4.04
CA GLY A 106 16.58 -12.65 -3.44
C GLY A 106 15.87 -14.00 -3.39
N TYR A 107 16.32 -15.01 -4.13
CA TYR A 107 15.79 -16.38 -4.03
C TYR A 107 16.42 -17.18 -2.88
N ALA A 108 17.64 -16.80 -2.47
CA ALA A 108 18.32 -17.48 -1.37
C ALA A 108 17.63 -17.18 -0.03
N GLN A 109 17.59 -18.18 0.86
CA GLN A 109 17.09 -18.04 2.24
C GLN A 109 17.86 -16.96 3.02
N SER A 110 19.14 -16.73 2.69
CA SER A 110 19.93 -15.65 3.30
C SER A 110 19.41 -14.25 3.00
N SER A 111 18.47 -14.08 2.05
CA SER A 111 17.78 -12.80 1.85
C SER A 111 16.72 -12.50 2.91
N GLY A 112 16.16 -13.51 3.57
CA GLY A 112 15.04 -13.39 4.51
C GLY A 112 13.69 -13.01 3.87
N LEU A 113 13.65 -12.77 2.55
CA LEU A 113 12.46 -12.26 1.87
C LEU A 113 11.41 -13.35 1.63
N TRP A 114 11.85 -14.60 1.50
CA TRP A 114 10.95 -15.74 1.41
C TRP A 114 10.23 -16.01 2.73
N GLU A 115 10.99 -16.05 3.84
CA GLU A 115 10.46 -16.22 5.18
C GLU A 115 9.48 -15.09 5.51
N LEU A 116 9.88 -13.83 5.26
CA LEU A 116 9.00 -12.68 5.42
C LEU A 116 7.71 -12.79 4.58
N HIS A 117 7.81 -13.25 3.34
CA HIS A 117 6.63 -13.47 2.50
C HIS A 117 5.71 -14.52 3.14
N ASN A 118 6.26 -15.67 3.54
CA ASN A 118 5.52 -16.77 4.13
C ASN A 118 4.82 -16.39 5.44
N ASP A 119 5.51 -15.67 6.33
CA ASP A 119 4.96 -15.23 7.62
C ASP A 119 3.77 -14.28 7.44
N THR A 120 3.74 -13.54 6.33
CA THR A 120 2.65 -12.61 6.02
C THR A 120 1.47 -13.25 5.27
N LEU A 121 1.57 -14.51 4.85
CA LEU A 121 0.48 -15.22 4.13
C LEU A 121 -0.77 -15.40 5.00
N ALA A 122 -0.59 -15.49 6.32
CA ALA A 122 -1.70 -15.54 7.26
C ALA A 122 -2.56 -14.26 7.14
N PHE A 123 -1.95 -13.08 6.99
CA PHE A 123 -2.67 -11.81 6.99
C PHE A 123 -3.59 -11.61 5.78
N VAL A 124 -3.30 -12.20 4.62
CA VAL A 124 -4.23 -12.12 3.46
C VAL A 124 -5.44 -13.05 3.61
N THR A 125 -5.37 -14.05 4.50
CA THR A 125 -6.37 -15.11 4.63
C THR A 125 -7.23 -14.96 5.88
N LEU A 126 -6.59 -14.75 7.03
CA LEU A 126 -7.25 -14.55 8.33
C LEU A 126 -8.03 -13.23 8.33
N GLU A 127 -9.02 -13.14 9.22
CA GLU A 127 -9.91 -11.98 9.40
C GLU A 127 -10.67 -11.55 8.13
N GLY A 128 -10.81 -12.47 7.17
CA GLY A 128 -11.53 -12.28 5.91
C GLY A 128 -10.61 -12.07 4.72
N THR A 129 -10.83 -12.80 3.64
CA THR A 129 -10.00 -12.68 2.43
C THR A 129 -10.25 -11.37 1.70
N GLN A 130 -9.27 -10.91 0.90
CA GLN A 130 -9.40 -9.68 0.10
C GLN A 130 -10.69 -9.69 -0.75
N GLN A 131 -11.01 -10.84 -1.37
CA GLN A 131 -12.19 -11.06 -2.20
C GLN A 131 -13.52 -10.90 -1.43
N VAL A 132 -13.50 -11.02 -0.10
CA VAL A 132 -14.69 -10.83 0.75
C VAL A 132 -14.73 -9.40 1.30
N LEU A 133 -13.60 -8.88 1.77
CA LEU A 133 -13.51 -7.58 2.43
C LEU A 133 -13.68 -6.40 1.46
N GLU A 134 -13.17 -6.51 0.23
CA GLU A 134 -13.34 -5.48 -0.80
C GLU A 134 -14.83 -5.27 -1.14
N PRO A 135 -15.63 -6.31 -1.47
CA PRO A 135 -17.06 -6.14 -1.66
C PRO A 135 -17.82 -5.66 -0.42
N GLN A 136 -17.42 -6.05 0.80
CA GLN A 136 -18.02 -5.54 2.03
C GLN A 136 -17.85 -4.01 2.13
N THR A 137 -16.64 -3.53 1.92
CA THR A 137 -16.29 -2.10 1.91
C THR A 137 -17.06 -1.38 0.80
N ALA A 138 -17.09 -1.95 -0.41
CA ALA A 138 -17.81 -1.37 -1.55
C ALA A 138 -19.31 -1.23 -1.27
N ARG A 139 -19.96 -2.25 -0.67
CA ARG A 139 -21.38 -2.19 -0.30
C ARG A 139 -21.68 -1.07 0.70
N HIS A 140 -20.80 -0.86 1.68
CA HIS A 140 -20.93 0.25 2.63
C HIS A 140 -20.87 1.61 1.93
N LEU A 141 -19.85 1.83 1.10
CA LEU A 141 -19.68 3.08 0.33
C LEU A 141 -20.84 3.33 -0.64
N LEU A 142 -21.35 2.30 -1.31
CA LEU A 142 -22.50 2.41 -2.22
C LEU A 142 -23.78 2.81 -1.48
N ARG A 143 -24.01 2.28 -0.27
CA ARG A 143 -25.14 2.69 0.57
C ARG A 143 -25.02 4.15 1.01
N ALA A 144 -23.84 4.58 1.45
CA ALA A 144 -23.57 5.97 1.81
C ALA A 144 -23.81 6.92 0.62
N ARG A 145 -23.31 6.56 -0.57
CA ARG A 145 -23.54 7.34 -1.81
C ARG A 145 -25.02 7.38 -2.20
N ALA A 146 -25.75 6.28 -2.06
CA ALA A 146 -27.18 6.24 -2.36
C ALA A 146 -27.99 7.12 -1.40
N ALA A 147 -27.60 7.19 -0.12
CA ALA A 147 -28.19 8.11 0.86
C ALA A 147 -27.92 9.57 0.47
N ALA A 148 -26.67 9.90 0.15
CA ALA A 148 -26.27 11.24 -0.29
C ALA A 148 -27.06 11.73 -1.52
N ARG A 149 -27.24 10.86 -2.54
CA ARG A 149 -28.04 11.21 -3.74
C ARG A 149 -29.51 11.49 -3.46
N LYS A 150 -30.04 10.95 -2.36
CA LYS A 150 -31.43 11.18 -1.91
C LYS A 150 -31.54 12.39 -0.97
N GLY A 151 -30.47 13.18 -0.81
CA GLY A 151 -30.41 14.31 0.13
C GLY A 151 -30.38 13.90 1.60
N LYS A 152 -30.16 12.61 1.91
CA LYS A 152 -30.05 12.13 3.28
C LYS A 152 -28.62 12.40 3.82
N PRO A 153 -28.47 12.72 5.11
CA PRO A 153 -27.15 12.89 5.71
C PRO A 153 -26.36 11.59 5.63
N VAL A 154 -25.06 11.70 5.34
CA VAL A 154 -24.11 10.58 5.44
C VAL A 154 -23.58 10.57 6.87
N GLU A 155 -24.08 9.64 7.68
CA GLU A 155 -23.78 9.56 9.11
C GLU A 155 -22.30 9.21 9.36
N ASP A 156 -21.73 8.31 8.55
CA ASP A 156 -20.34 7.89 8.68
C ASP A 156 -19.36 9.04 8.33
N PRO A 157 -18.59 9.55 9.32
CA PRO A 157 -17.62 10.61 9.10
C PRO A 157 -16.60 10.29 8.00
N LEU A 158 -16.20 9.02 7.86
CA LEU A 158 -15.21 8.58 6.87
C LEU A 158 -15.75 8.62 5.44
N ALA A 159 -17.08 8.58 5.27
CA ALA A 159 -17.75 8.58 3.98
C ALA A 159 -18.39 9.93 3.62
N ARG A 160 -18.29 10.96 4.49
CA ARG A 160 -18.93 12.28 4.28
C ARG A 160 -18.51 12.96 2.97
N TYR A 161 -17.28 12.71 2.48
CA TYR A 161 -16.82 13.21 1.18
C TYR A 161 -17.70 12.76 0.00
N LEU A 162 -18.49 11.69 0.17
CA LEU A 162 -19.44 11.25 -0.85
C LEU A 162 -20.65 12.20 -0.97
N ALA A 163 -20.99 12.94 0.09
CA ALA A 163 -22.04 13.95 0.05
C ALA A 163 -21.61 15.16 -0.78
N THR A 164 -20.37 15.63 -0.62
CA THR A 164 -19.82 16.74 -1.42
C THR A 164 -19.70 16.35 -2.90
N ALA A 165 -19.23 15.12 -3.18
CA ALA A 165 -19.15 14.60 -4.54
C ALA A 165 -20.53 14.45 -5.21
N ALA A 166 -21.57 14.08 -4.44
CA ALA A 166 -22.93 13.98 -4.96
C ALA A 166 -23.53 15.35 -5.30
N ALA A 167 -23.28 16.37 -4.46
CA ALA A 167 -23.72 17.74 -4.71
C ALA A 167 -23.09 18.33 -5.98
N ALA A 168 -21.79 18.08 -6.21
CA ALA A 168 -21.10 18.52 -7.42
C ALA A 168 -21.63 17.86 -8.71
N ALA A 169 -22.15 16.65 -8.63
CA ALA A 169 -22.67 15.89 -9.77
C ALA A 169 -24.15 16.16 -10.09
N GLY A 170 -24.89 16.84 -9.20
CA GLY A 170 -26.32 17.15 -9.37
C GLY A 170 -26.61 18.53 -9.96
N GLY A 171 -25.58 19.29 -10.35
CA GLY A 171 -25.67 20.64 -10.93
C GLY A 171 -25.61 20.68 -12.46
N GLY A 172 -26.00 19.61 -13.16
CA GLY A 172 -26.03 19.52 -14.63
C GLY A 172 -27.41 19.13 -15.14
#